data_AF-A0A934N9S5-F1
#
_entry.id   AF-A0A934N9S5-F1
#
_cell.length_a   1.000
_cell.length_b   1.000
_cell.length_c   1.000
_cell.angle_alpha   90.00
_cell.angle_beta   90.00
_cell.angle_gamma   90.00
#
_symmetry.space_group_name_H-M   'P 1'
#
loop_
_entity.id
_entity.type
_entity.pdbx_description
1 polymer ?
#
loop_
_entity_poly.entity_id
_entity_poly.type
_entity_poly.pdbx_seq_one_letter_code
_entity_poly.pdbx_strand_id
1 'polypeptide(L)' 'MLFAMTVNAEGGADADLLVGGHPLTRDITPTWIDAVLLAVACNYWLVSRSPEPRSRPGIRAFQRAYADATLRWVRRRVAG' A
#
# COMPACT_ATOMS: atom_id res chain seq x y z
N MET A 1 -7.62 2.33 4.98
CA MET A 1 -6.33 1.62 4.92
C MET A 1 -5.87 1.40 3.49
N LEU A 2 -6.61 0.69 2.61
CA LEU A 2 -6.23 0.54 1.20
C LEU A 2 -6.11 1.87 0.43
N PHE A 3 -6.84 2.92 0.85
CA PHE A 3 -6.66 4.28 0.32
C PHE A 3 -5.22 4.79 0.44
N ALA A 4 -4.46 4.37 1.46
CA ALA A 4 -3.07 4.79 1.63
C ALA A 4 -2.19 4.19 0.51
N MET A 5 -2.51 2.99 0.02
CA MET A 5 -1.81 2.40 -1.12
C MET A 5 -2.06 3.21 -2.40
N THR A 6 -3.30 3.64 -2.62
CA THR A 6 -3.65 4.51 -3.76
C THR A 6 -2.92 5.84 -3.68
N VAL A 7 -2.95 6.53 -2.53
CA VAL A 7 -2.25 7.81 -2.36
C VAL A 7 -0.74 7.64 -2.50
N ASN A 8 -0.17 6.53 -2.02
CA ASN A 8 1.25 6.24 -2.20
C ASN A 8 1.62 5.98 -3.67
N ALA A 9 0.75 5.31 -4.42
CA ALA A 9 0.99 4.94 -5.82
C ALA A 9 0.72 6.07 -6.81
N GLU A 10 -0.33 6.85 -6.57
CA GLU A 10 -0.86 7.84 -7.52
C GLU A 10 -0.66 9.29 -7.06
N GLY A 11 -0.34 9.50 -5.78
CA GLY A 11 -0.17 10.83 -5.20
C GLY A 11 -1.51 11.49 -4.83
N GLY A 12 -1.50 12.82 -4.75
CA GLY A 12 -2.71 13.64 -4.52
C GLY A 12 -3.05 13.93 -3.05
N ALA A 13 -2.38 13.30 -2.08
CA ALA A 13 -2.52 13.60 -0.66
C ALA A 13 -1.30 13.12 0.15
N ASP A 14 -1.27 13.48 1.43
CA ASP A 14 -0.35 12.91 2.41
C ASP A 14 -0.97 11.66 3.05
N ALA A 15 -0.38 10.49 2.80
CA ALA A 15 -0.86 9.23 3.33
C ALA A 15 -0.78 9.17 4.86
N ASP A 16 0.20 9.84 5.49
CA ASP A 16 0.36 9.85 6.94
C ASP A 16 -0.77 10.64 7.61
N LEU A 17 -1.12 11.81 7.03
CA LEU A 17 -2.22 12.63 7.51
C LEU A 17 -3.57 11.92 7.34
N LEU A 18 -3.78 11.26 6.19
CA LEU A 18 -5.03 10.52 5.95
C LEU A 18 -5.17 9.32 6.88
N VAL A 19 -4.11 8.54 7.08
CA VAL A 19 -4.13 7.39 7.99
C VAL A 19 -4.30 7.84 9.44
N GLY A 20 -3.57 8.88 9.88
CA GLY A 20 -3.65 9.37 11.24
C GLY A 20 -4.97 10.09 11.58
N GLY A 21 -5.60 10.75 10.60
CA GLY A 21 -6.82 11.53 10.82
C GLY A 21 -8.13 10.77 10.59
N HIS A 22 -8.10 9.63 9.90
CA HIS A 22 -9.32 8.93 9.51
C HIS A 22 -9.99 8.22 10.71
N PRO A 23 -11.32 8.33 10.90
CA PRO A 23 -12.02 7.78 12.09
C PRO A 23 -11.77 6.29 12.35
N LEU A 24 -11.57 5.49 11.29
CA LEU A 24 -11.30 4.05 11.41
C LEU A 24 -9.85 3.69 11.78
N THR A 25 -8.92 4.65 11.76
CA THR A 25 -7.48 4.37 11.96
C THR A 25 -6.80 5.28 12.97
N ARG A 26 -7.39 6.43 13.30
CA ARG A 26 -6.80 7.43 14.22
C ARG A 26 -6.50 6.88 15.63
N ASP A 27 -7.30 5.91 16.09
CA ASP A 27 -7.19 5.33 17.43
C ASP A 27 -6.41 3.99 17.41
N ILE A 28 -5.85 3.60 16.26
CA ILE A 28 -5.08 2.36 16.09
C ILE A 28 -3.59 2.67 16.23
N THR A 29 -2.85 1.80 16.95
CA THR A 29 -1.40 1.93 17.05
C THR A 29 -0.77 1.92 15.64
N PRO A 30 0.09 2.89 15.28
CA PRO A 30 0.62 3.02 13.94
C PRO A 30 1.32 1.76 13.40
N THR A 31 2.03 1.03 14.27
CA THR A 31 2.74 -0.20 13.90
C THR A 31 1.83 -1.32 13.40
N TRP A 32 0.58 -1.39 13.88
CA TRP A 32 -0.41 -2.33 13.35
C TRP A 32 -0.82 -1.97 11.92
N ILE A 33 -0.99 -0.68 11.64
CA ILE A 33 -1.33 -0.21 10.28
C ILE A 33 -0.18 -0.49 9.32
N ASP A 34 1.05 -0.23 9.73
CA ASP A 34 2.25 -0.51 8.95
C ASP A 34 2.37 -2.02 8.66
N ALA A 35 2.09 -2.88 9.65
CA ALA A 35 2.12 -4.33 9.48
C ALA A 35 1.09 -4.83 8.44
N VAL A 36 -0.15 -4.33 8.48
CA VAL A 36 -1.15 -4.73 7.48
C VAL A 36 -0.79 -4.19 6.10
N LEU A 37 -0.34 -2.94 5.98
CA LEU A 37 0.08 -2.37 4.69
C LEU A 37 1.27 -3.12 4.10
N LEU A 38 2.23 -3.53 4.94
CA LEU A 38 3.35 -4.38 4.52
C LEU A 38 2.86 -5.75 4.03
N ALA A 39 1.95 -6.40 4.76
CA ALA A 39 1.40 -7.70 4.37
C ALA A 39 0.69 -7.62 3.01
N VAL A 40 -0.14 -6.59 2.79
CA VAL A 40 -0.84 -6.38 1.52
C VAL A 40 0.13 -6.08 0.37
N ALA A 41 1.13 -5.22 0.61
CA ALA A 41 2.15 -4.89 -0.38
C ALA A 41 2.99 -6.11 -0.77
N CYS A 42 3.40 -6.94 0.20
CA CYS A 42 4.11 -8.20 -0.06
C CYS A 42 3.25 -9.18 -0.86
N ASN A 43 1.95 -9.29 -0.55
CA ASN A 43 1.03 -10.11 -1.34
C ASN A 43 0.93 -9.60 -2.78
N TYR A 44 0.75 -8.29 -2.99
CA TYR A 44 0.68 -7.69 -4.33
C TYR A 44 1.97 -7.90 -5.12
N TRP A 45 3.12 -7.70 -4.47
CA TRP A 45 4.42 -7.97 -5.08
C TRP A 45 4.55 -9.44 -5.49
N LEU A 46 4.16 -10.37 -4.62
CA LEU A 46 4.22 -11.81 -4.90
C LEU A 46 3.34 -12.18 -6.10
N VAL A 47 2.05 -11.79 -6.09
CA VAL A 47 1.12 -12.14 -7.17
C VAL A 47 1.41 -11.41 -8.48
N SER A 48 2.10 -10.26 -8.43
CA SER A 48 2.53 -9.54 -9.65
C SER A 48 3.52 -10.34 -10.50
N ARG A 49 4.19 -11.34 -9.91
CA ARG A 49 5.15 -12.22 -10.58
C ARG A 49 4.49 -13.39 -11.32
N SER A 50 3.20 -13.62 -11.09
CA SER A 50 2.43 -14.64 -11.80
C SER A 50 2.06 -14.17 -13.21
N PRO A 51 1.80 -15.10 -14.16
CA PRO A 51 1.28 -14.74 -15.47
C PRO A 51 0.03 -13.86 -15.38
N GLU A 52 -0.08 -12.93 -16.32
CA GLU A 52 -1.22 -12.03 -16.42
C GLU A 52 -2.46 -12.80 -16.92
N PRO A 53 -3.60 -12.75 -16.20
CA PRO A 53 -4.83 -13.38 -16.65
C PRO A 53 -5.44 -12.59 -17.81
N ARG A 54 -5.89 -13.30 -18.85
CA ARG A 54 -6.53 -12.68 -20.03
C ARG A 54 -7.77 -11.86 -19.68
N SER A 55 -8.50 -12.21 -18.62
CA SER A 55 -9.70 -11.50 -18.18
C SER A 55 -9.42 -10.13 -17.55
N ARG A 56 -8.18 -9.84 -17.17
CA ARG A 56 -7.79 -8.55 -16.57
C ARG A 56 -6.40 -8.10 -17.03
N PRO A 57 -6.30 -7.50 -18.23
CA PRO A 57 -5.07 -6.88 -18.71
C PRO A 57 -4.59 -5.76 -17.77
N GLY A 58 -3.28 -5.63 -17.59
CA GLY A 58 -2.65 -4.60 -16.76
C GLY A 58 -2.67 -4.87 -15.25
N ILE A 59 -3.34 -5.93 -14.78
CA ILE A 59 -3.48 -6.19 -13.34
C ILE A 59 -2.13 -6.45 -12.67
N ARG A 60 -1.17 -7.07 -13.37
CA ARG A 60 0.15 -7.36 -12.80
C ARG A 60 0.99 -6.11 -12.67
N ALA A 61 0.95 -5.23 -13.67
CA ALA A 61 1.61 -3.93 -13.63
C ALA A 61 1.04 -3.05 -12.51
N PHE A 62 -0.30 -3.01 -12.38
CA PHE A 62 -0.99 -2.33 -11.28
C PHE A 62 -0.52 -2.85 -9.91
N GLN A 63 -0.57 -4.16 -9.71
CA GLN A 63 -0.17 -4.80 -8.45
C GLN A 63 1.29 -4.49 -8.10
N ARG A 64 2.18 -4.53 -9.10
CA ARG A 64 3.59 -4.20 -8.91
C ARG A 64 3.80 -2.73 -8.52
N ALA A 65 3.19 -1.80 -9.22
CA ALA A 65 3.32 -0.37 -8.94
C ALA A 65 2.84 -0.01 -7.53
N TYR A 66 1.68 -0.54 -7.13
CA TYR A 66 1.10 -0.31 -5.81
C TYR A 66 1.94 -0.95 -4.69
N ALA A 67 2.46 -2.15 -4.90
CA ALA A 67 3.38 -2.78 -3.95
C ALA A 67 4.65 -1.95 -3.77
N ASP A 68 5.32 -1.58 -4.86
CA ASP A 68 6.58 -0.84 -4.81
C ASP A 68 6.40 0.53 -4.15
N ALA A 69 5.29 1.23 -4.42
CA ALA A 69 4.96 2.49 -3.77
C ALA A 69 4.72 2.35 -2.27
N THR A 70 3.94 1.35 -1.86
CA THR A 70 3.63 1.10 -0.45
C THR A 70 4.86 0.68 0.33
N LEU A 71 5.71 -0.19 -0.24
CA LEU A 71 6.98 -0.60 0.37
C LEU A 71 7.93 0.58 0.59
N ARG A 72 8.02 1.52 -0.37
CA ARG A 72 8.80 2.76 -0.19
C ARG A 72 8.27 3.60 0.96
N TRP A 73 6.95 3.74 1.08
CA TRP A 73 6.33 4.53 2.15
C TRP A 73 6.53 3.88 3.53
N VAL A 74 6.23 2.58 3.68
CA VAL A 74 6.46 1.86 4.95
C VAL A 74 7.93 1.97 5.35
N ARG A 75 8.87 1.76 4.42
CA ARG A 75 10.31 1.87 4.69
C ARG A 75 10.70 3.22 5.29
N ARG A 76 10.09 4.34 4.85
CA ARG A 76 10.35 5.67 5.43
C ARG A 76 9.85 5.78 6.87
N ARG A 77 8.72 5.14 7.20
CA ARG A 77 8.09 5.19 8.52
C ARG A 77 8.76 4.33 9.57
N VAL A 78 9.32 3.18 9.18
CA VAL A 78 10.06 2.30 10.11
C VAL A 78 11.55 2.66 10.25
N ALA A 79 12.11 3.47 9.35
CA ALA A 79 13.50 3.90 9.42
C ALA A 79 13.72 5.22 10.19
N GLY A 80 12.64 5.94 10.51
CA GLY A 80 12.64 7.10 11.40
C GLY A 80 12.18 6.70 12.80
#